data_AF-A0AA50U6I3-F1
#
_entry.id   AF-A0AA50U6I3-F1
#
_cell.length_a   1.000
_cell.length_b   1.000
_cell.length_c   1.000
_cell.angle_alpha   90.00
_cell.angle_beta   90.00
_cell.angle_gamma   90.00
#
_symmetry.space_group_name_H-M   'P 1'
#
loop_
_entity.id
_entity.type
_entity.pdbx_description
1 polymer ?
#
loop_
_entity_poly.entity_id
_entity_poly.type
_entity_poly.pdbx_seq_one_letter_code
_entity_poly.pdbx_strand_id
1 'polypeptide(L)' 'TQYVDGEVVLTSHRLLWGKPGDIPKGLICLSLYLYYVFCLEEENGGVFGLGGPKRIIL' A
#
# COMPACT_ATOMS: atom_id res chain seq x y z
N THR A 1 -4.45 6.26 11.52
CA THR A 1 -3.11 6.50 10.93
C THR A 1 -3.22 7.61 9.89
N GLN A 2 -2.19 8.42 9.67
CA GLN A 2 -2.22 9.61 8.78
C GLN A 2 -1.60 9.35 7.39
N TYR A 3 -1.48 8.08 6.98
CA TYR A 3 -0.84 7.67 5.72
C TYR A 3 -1.89 7.50 4.62
N VAL A 4 -2.34 8.62 4.07
CA VAL A 4 -3.35 8.70 3.00
C VAL A 4 -2.79 9.50 1.82
N ASP A 5 -3.41 9.36 0.64
CA ASP A 5 -3.06 10.11 -0.59
C ASP A 5 -1.57 10.04 -0.97
N GLY A 6 -0.93 8.90 -0.68
CA GLY A 6 0.47 8.61 -1.00
C GLY A 6 0.64 7.74 -2.24
N GLU A 7 1.90 7.55 -2.64
CA GLU A 7 2.29 6.62 -3.70
C GLU A 7 2.80 5.32 -3.11
N VAL A 8 2.43 4.20 -3.72
CA VAL A 8 2.95 2.88 -3.39
C VAL A 8 3.82 2.38 -4.54
N VAL A 9 5.04 1.96 -4.22
CA VAL A 9 5.95 1.33 -5.18
C VAL A 9 6.21 -0.10 -4.74
N LEU A 10 5.85 -1.05 -5.60
CA LEU A 10 6.23 -2.45 -5.44
C LEU A 10 7.57 -2.69 -6.13
N THR A 11 8.49 -3.30 -5.39
CA THR A 11 9.76 -3.81 -5.90
C THR A 11 9.83 -5.31 -5.69
N SER A 12 10.86 -5.99 -6.19
CA SER A 12 11.04 -7.43 -5.98
C SER A 12 11.20 -7.85 -4.51
N HIS A 13 11.54 -6.92 -3.60
CA HIS A 13 11.84 -7.24 -2.20
C HIS A 13 11.02 -6.44 -1.18
N ARG A 14 10.45 -5.31 -1.59
CA ARG A 14 9.83 -4.34 -0.69
C ARG A 14 8.60 -3.69 -1.31
N LEU A 15 7.62 -3.42 -0.46
CA LEU A 15 6.55 -2.47 -0.70
C LEU A 15 6.94 -1.14 -0.04
N LEU A 16 7.01 -0.07 -0.83
CA LEU A 16 7.35 1.27 -0.35
C LEU A 16 6.11 2.15 -0.37
N TRP A 17 5.91 2.99 0.64
CA TRP A 17 4.88 4.03 0.66
C TRP A 17 5.52 5.38 0.98
N GLY A 18 5.17 6.43 0.25
CA GLY A 18 5.63 7.79 0.52
C GLY A 18 4.61 8.83 0.07
N LYS A 19 4.84 10.10 0.41
CA LYS A 19 4.03 11.17 -0.21
C LYS A 19 4.34 11.23 -1.72
N PRO A 20 3.42 11.74 -2.55
CA PRO A 20 3.63 11.78 -3.98
C PRO A 20 4.94 12.47 -4.38
N GLY A 21 5.79 11.76 -5.12
CA GLY A 21 7.09 12.24 -5.56
C GLY A 21 8.24 12.15 -4.54
N ASP A 22 8.01 11.70 -3.31
CA ASP A 22 9.07 11.56 -2.30
C ASP A 22 10.02 10.38 -2.64
N ILE A 23 9.46 9.23 -3.01
CA ILE A 23 10.22 8.02 -3.36
C ILE A 23 11.23 8.27 -4.51
N PRO A 24 10.82 8.80 -5.69
CA PRO A 24 11.77 9.03 -6.79
C PRO A 24 12.82 10.10 -6.47
N LYS A 25 12.58 10.99 -5.50
CA LYS A 25 13.54 12.00 -5.03
C LYS A 25 14.46 11.50 -3.92
N GLY A 26 14.31 10.24 -3.48
CA GLY A 26 15.08 9.68 -2.37
C GLY A 26 14.74 10.30 -1.01
N LEU A 27 13.53 10.84 -0.85
CA LEU A 27 13.04 11.39 0.42
C LEU A 27 12.45 10.28 1.30
N ILE A 28 11.92 10.68 2.46
CA ILE A 28 11.40 9.76 3.49
C ILE A 28 10.26 8.93 2.92
N CYS A 29 10.34 7.61 3.10
CA CYS A 29 9.26 6.67 2.80
C CYS A 29 9.18 5.58 3.87
N LEU A 30 7.99 4.98 4.02
CA LEU A 30 7.81 3.72 4.72
C LEU A 30 8.25 2.58 3.81
N SER A 31 8.86 1.55 4.40
CA SER A 31 9.41 0.41 3.68
C SER A 31 9.05 -0.89 4.38
N LEU A 32 8.18 -1.67 3.77
CA LEU A 32 7.82 -3.02 4.21
C LEU A 32 8.58 -4.06 3.39
N TYR A 33 9.36 -4.91 4.04
CA TYR A 33 10.00 -6.05 3.36
C TYR A 33 8.95 -7.14 3.10
N LEU A 34 8.89 -7.63 1.84
CA LEU A 34 7.93 -8.65 1.43
C LEU A 34 8.16 -10.00 2.12
N TYR A 35 9.38 -10.25 2.63
CA TYR A 35 9.69 -11.42 3.44
C TYR A 35 8.80 -11.56 4.69
N TYR A 36 8.30 -10.44 5.24
CA TYR A 36 7.42 -10.46 6.40
C TYR A 36 5.93 -10.60 6.06
N VAL A 37 5.57 -10.56 4.77
CA VAL A 37 4.18 -10.69 4.31
C VAL A 37 3.90 -12.17 4.08
N PHE A 38 3.05 -12.75 4.92
CA PHE A 38 2.71 -14.18 4.85
C PHE A 38 1.47 -14.45 3.99
N CYS A 39 0.50 -13.54 3.98
CA CYS A 39 -0.73 -13.66 3.21
C CYS A 39 -1.06 -12.35 2.51
N LEU A 40 -1.97 -12.44 1.54
CA LEU A 40 -2.54 -11.28 0.87
C LEU A 40 -4.02 -11.58 0.62
N GLU A 41 -4.88 -10.67 1.06
CA GLU A 41 -6.32 -10.79 0.91
C GLU A 41 -6.90 -9.56 0.22
N GLU A 42 -7.95 -9.76 -0.57
CA GLU A 42 -8.72 -8.68 -1.17
C GLU A 42 -9.96 -8.41 -0.31
N GLU A 43 -10.03 -7.22 0.29
CA GLU A 43 -11.24 -6.72 0.91
C GLU A 43 -12.04 -5.92 -0.12
N ASN A 44 -13.23 -6.41 -0.47
CA ASN A 44 -14.18 -5.64 -1.26
C ASN A 44 -14.84 -4.59 -0.36
N GLY A 45 -14.55 -3.31 -0.60
CA GLY A 45 -15.24 -2.22 0.07
C GLY A 45 -16.71 -2.13 -0.36
N GLY A 46 -17.63 -2.03 0.60
CA GLY A 46 -19.06 -1.76 0.36
C GLY A 46 -19.99 -2.62 1.22
N VAL A 47 -21.06 -2.02 1.74
CA VAL A 47 -22.15 -2.76 2.40
C VAL A 47 -22.94 -3.47 1.30
N PHE A 48 -23.06 -4.80 1.37
CA PHE A 48 -23.76 -5.64 0.38
C PHE A 48 -23.24 -5.60 -1.07
N GLY A 49 -21.95 -5.35 -1.28
CA GLY A 49 -21.35 -5.42 -2.62
C GLY A 49 -21.71 -4.25 -3.56
N LEU A 50 -22.33 -3.19 -3.04
CA LEU A 50 -22.62 -1.98 -3.79
C LEU A 50 -21.47 -0.96 -3.63
N GLY A 51 -20.48 -1.10 -4.50
CA GLY A 51 -19.57 -0.01 -4.91
C GLY A 51 -18.74 0.66 -3.81
N GLY A 52 -17.63 0.05 -3.42
CA GLY A 52 -16.55 0.70 -2.67
C GLY A 52 -15.18 0.33 -3.23
N PRO A 53 -14.12 1.06 -2.85
CA PRO A 53 -12.77 0.75 -3.30
C PRO A 53 -12.35 -0.62 -2.77
N LYS A 54 -11.80 -1.43 -3.67
CA LYS A 54 -11.11 -2.68 -3.31
C LYS A 54 -9.83 -2.34 -2.55
N ARG A 55 -9.53 -3.12 -1.53
CA ARG A 55 -8.33 -2.95 -0.70
C ARG A 55 -7.54 -4.24 -0.65
N ILE A 56 -6.24 -4.10 -0.55
CA ILE A 56 -5.31 -5.21 -0.33
C ILE A 56 -4.95 -5.21 1.15
N ILE A 57 -5.14 -6.35 1.81
CA ILE A 57 -4.68 -6.61 3.17
C ILE A 57 -3.44 -7.50 3.06
N LEU A 58 -2.37 -7.13 3.77
CA LEU A 58 -1.07 -7.79 3.78
C LEU A 58 -0.76 -8.35 5.17
#